data_AF-A0A928WY44-F1
#
_entry.id   AF-A0A928WY44-F1
#
_cell.length_a   1.000
_cell.length_b   1.000
_cell.length_c   1.000
_cell.angle_alpha   90.00
_cell.angle_beta   90.00
_cell.angle_gamma   90.00
#
_symmetry.space_group_name_H-M   'P 1'
#
loop_
_entity.id
_entity.type
_entity.pdbx_description
1 polymer ?
#
loop_
_entity_poly.entity_id
_entity_poly.type
_entity_poly.pdbx_seq_one_letter_code
_entity_poly.pdbx_strand_id
1 'polypeptide(L)'
;QDFQRLHFGLAQNQQVERIEVRWPSDVVQVIENVNVNQVLTITEQLSDGGIVADGPFKATSQGRSLELTSLGDDSVTFGFDDIDVDRTGLITIFKVNGGSRTQIGSFSLLQEGEPSGFSPRFSLSGDDIDEGDVLEFEIVEDGDTRRAIATATETGATLDFGGGTVLSLSPVEDDVVDYVSGDGDALDFSGTGGADIRFTVYREAAFDSTVGLYQVDNLNGDITVGNQTLSVGDAGYEEAALDRAVSDVNLKTDDGDSDVFTVSDLDGLYGTFITVVNNEAETSRYFSYESVNAGSADHVKSIGSNALGFEDLPGLGDADFDDIVITFDTVANTIV
;
A
#
# COMPACT_ATOMS: atom_id res chain seq x y z
N GLN A 1 12.97 -17.46 -33.98
CA GLN A 1 12.96 -18.48 -32.92
C GLN A 1 11.99 -17.93 -31.90
N ASP A 2 10.87 -18.62 -31.62
CA ASP A 2 10.00 -18.23 -30.52
C ASP A 2 10.74 -18.56 -29.21
N PHE A 3 11.00 -17.57 -28.37
CA PHE A 3 11.75 -17.74 -27.12
C PHE A 3 10.99 -18.57 -26.07
N GLN A 4 9.76 -19.00 -26.36
CA GLN A 4 8.90 -19.75 -25.44
C GLN A 4 8.95 -21.27 -25.63
N ARG A 5 9.81 -21.81 -26.52
CA ARG A 5 9.87 -23.25 -26.79
C ARG A 5 11.28 -23.81 -26.66
N LEU A 6 11.46 -24.72 -25.71
CA LEU A 6 12.67 -25.52 -25.58
C LEU A 6 12.60 -26.75 -26.47
N HIS A 7 13.66 -27.01 -27.22
CA HIS A 7 13.80 -28.19 -28.08
C HIS A 7 14.99 -29.02 -27.64
N PHE A 8 14.82 -30.33 -27.48
CA PHE A 8 15.90 -31.27 -27.20
C PHE A 8 15.76 -32.53 -28.08
N GLY A 9 16.90 -33.02 -28.58
CA GLY A 9 16.97 -34.21 -29.43
C GLY A 9 17.40 -35.45 -28.63
N LEU A 10 16.79 -36.60 -28.91
CA LEU A 10 16.97 -37.82 -28.11
C LEU A 10 17.68 -38.96 -28.87
N ALA A 11 18.22 -38.65 -30.06
CA ALA A 11 18.85 -39.62 -30.98
C ALA A 11 17.95 -40.83 -31.26
N GLN A 12 18.39 -42.05 -30.90
CA GLN A 12 17.62 -43.29 -31.12
C GLN A 12 16.64 -43.62 -29.98
N ASN A 13 16.63 -42.85 -28.89
CA ASN A 13 15.73 -43.12 -27.77
C ASN A 13 14.29 -42.73 -28.14
N GLN A 14 13.34 -43.60 -27.79
CA GLN A 14 11.92 -43.42 -28.09
C GLN A 14 11.11 -42.84 -26.92
N GLN A 15 11.76 -42.63 -25.78
CA GLN A 15 11.14 -42.11 -24.57
C GLN A 15 12.14 -41.28 -23.76
N VAL A 16 11.66 -40.22 -23.13
CA VAL A 16 12.35 -39.49 -22.05
C VAL A 16 11.94 -40.12 -20.74
N GLU A 17 12.91 -40.55 -19.95
CA GLU A 17 12.65 -41.13 -18.63
C GLU A 17 12.05 -40.10 -17.68
N ARG A 18 12.65 -38.90 -17.62
CA ARG A 18 12.30 -37.84 -16.67
C ARG A 18 12.59 -36.45 -17.25
N ILE A 19 11.61 -35.56 -17.14
CA ILE A 19 11.75 -34.11 -17.33
C ILE A 19 11.51 -33.48 -15.96
N GLU A 20 12.47 -32.69 -15.49
CA GLU A 20 12.35 -31.90 -14.27
C GLU A 20 12.29 -30.42 -14.67
N VAL A 21 11.21 -29.73 -14.29
CA VAL A 21 11.06 -28.29 -14.46
C VAL A 21 11.12 -27.65 -13.08
N ARG A 22 12.00 -26.68 -12.92
CA ARG A 22 12.11 -25.85 -11.71
C ARG A 22 11.52 -24.49 -12.06
N TRP A 23 10.42 -24.14 -11.41
CA TRP A 23 9.72 -22.88 -11.64
C TRP A 23 10.31 -21.76 -10.77
N PRO A 24 10.14 -20.47 -11.14
CA PRO A 24 10.54 -19.35 -10.28
C PRO A 24 9.91 -19.36 -8.88
N SER A 25 8.77 -20.03 -8.70
CA SER A 25 8.10 -20.28 -7.41
C SER A 25 8.75 -21.37 -6.54
N ASP A 26 9.93 -21.86 -6.92
CA ASP A 26 10.61 -23.04 -6.35
C ASP A 26 9.87 -24.39 -6.48
N VAL A 27 8.71 -24.42 -7.13
CA VAL A 27 8.02 -25.68 -7.46
C VAL A 27 8.89 -26.52 -8.41
N VAL A 28 9.11 -27.78 -8.04
CA VAL A 28 9.78 -28.77 -8.88
C VAL A 28 8.76 -29.74 -9.48
N GLN A 29 8.47 -29.58 -10.77
CA GLN A 29 7.56 -30.46 -11.49
C GLN A 29 8.33 -31.57 -12.22
N VAL A 30 7.96 -32.81 -11.96
CA VAL A 30 8.57 -34.00 -12.56
C VAL A 30 7.58 -34.69 -13.49
N ILE A 31 7.96 -34.87 -14.75
CA ILE A 31 7.18 -35.60 -15.77
C ILE A 31 8.00 -36.80 -16.22
N GLU A 32 7.45 -38.00 -16.07
CA GLU A 32 8.16 -39.24 -16.41
C GLU A 32 7.57 -39.91 -17.64
N ASN A 33 8.35 -40.78 -18.27
CA ASN A 33 7.89 -41.70 -19.31
C ASN A 33 7.29 -41.03 -20.55
N VAL A 34 7.84 -39.89 -20.96
CA VAL A 34 7.34 -39.08 -22.07
C VAL A 34 7.78 -39.65 -23.42
N ASN A 35 6.82 -39.94 -24.31
CA ASN A 35 7.12 -40.37 -25.68
C ASN A 35 7.77 -39.25 -26.53
N VAL A 36 8.62 -39.63 -27.48
CA VAL A 36 9.22 -38.66 -28.42
C VAL A 36 8.24 -38.16 -29.48
N ASN A 37 8.63 -37.09 -30.18
CA ASN A 37 7.90 -36.47 -31.31
C ASN A 37 6.55 -35.83 -30.94
N GLN A 38 6.48 -35.19 -29.77
CA GLN A 38 5.32 -34.41 -29.34
C GLN A 38 5.73 -33.04 -28.79
N VAL A 39 4.77 -32.12 -28.75
CA VAL A 39 4.88 -30.86 -28.02
C VAL A 39 4.15 -31.03 -26.70
N LEU A 40 4.89 -30.94 -25.59
CA LEU A 40 4.29 -30.90 -24.26
C LEU A 40 4.00 -29.45 -23.90
N THR A 41 2.76 -29.18 -23.52
CA THR A 41 2.44 -27.97 -22.77
C THR A 41 2.62 -28.31 -21.30
N ILE A 42 3.61 -27.70 -20.66
CA ILE A 42 3.83 -27.82 -19.22
C ILE A 42 3.36 -26.52 -18.60
N THR A 43 2.32 -26.61 -17.79
CA THR A 43 1.83 -25.51 -16.99
C THR A 43 2.25 -25.78 -15.56
N GLU A 44 2.85 -24.78 -14.95
CA GLU A 44 3.18 -24.79 -13.53
C GLU A 44 1.98 -25.28 -12.73
N GLN A 45 2.16 -26.43 -12.08
CA GLN A 45 1.21 -26.91 -11.10
C GLN A 45 1.66 -26.34 -9.76
N LEU A 46 1.21 -25.13 -9.45
CA LEU A 46 1.04 -24.77 -8.05
C LEU A 46 0.11 -25.84 -7.50
N SER A 47 0.59 -26.64 -6.56
CA SER A 47 -0.16 -27.76 -5.99
C SER A 47 -1.61 -27.33 -5.81
N ASP A 48 -2.50 -27.95 -6.59
CA ASP A 48 -3.95 -27.80 -6.46
C ASP A 48 -4.23 -27.92 -4.97
N GLY A 49 -4.69 -26.81 -4.38
CA GLY A 49 -4.41 -26.44 -2.99
C GLY A 49 -4.16 -27.64 -2.11
N GLY A 50 -2.98 -27.70 -1.48
CA GLY A 50 -2.88 -28.43 -0.23
C GLY A 50 -4.10 -27.98 0.56
N ILE A 51 -5.08 -28.88 0.69
CA ILE A 51 -6.30 -28.59 1.39
C ILE A 51 -5.83 -28.38 2.82
N VAL A 52 -5.50 -27.15 3.16
CA VAL A 52 -5.59 -26.67 4.52
C VAL A 52 -7.09 -26.53 4.72
N ALA A 53 -7.75 -27.68 4.91
CA ALA A 53 -9.11 -27.68 5.40
C ALA A 53 -9.02 -27.05 6.79
N ASP A 54 -9.68 -25.89 6.92
CA ASP A 54 -9.82 -25.04 8.11
C ASP A 54 -8.91 -23.80 8.21
N GLY A 55 -8.31 -23.33 7.11
CA GLY A 55 -7.72 -21.97 7.05
C GLY A 55 -8.78 -20.88 6.75
N PRO A 56 -8.53 -19.61 7.11
CA PRO A 56 -9.46 -18.50 6.87
C PRO A 56 -9.63 -18.16 5.38
N PHE A 57 -8.71 -18.63 4.54
CA PHE A 57 -8.68 -18.35 3.11
C PHE A 57 -8.47 -19.61 2.26
N LYS A 58 -8.85 -19.52 0.99
CA LYS A 58 -8.63 -20.55 -0.02
C LYS A 58 -8.08 -19.95 -1.30
N ALA A 59 -6.89 -20.38 -1.68
CA ALA A 59 -6.31 -20.01 -2.98
C ALA A 59 -7.11 -20.67 -4.11
N THR A 60 -7.43 -19.88 -5.15
CA THR A 60 -8.17 -20.31 -6.34
C THR A 60 -7.42 -19.85 -7.60
N SER A 61 -7.86 -20.31 -8.78
CA SER A 61 -7.30 -19.85 -10.07
C SER A 61 -5.76 -20.00 -10.16
N GLN A 62 -5.21 -21.12 -9.66
CA GLN A 62 -3.75 -21.32 -9.53
C GLN A 62 -3.10 -20.22 -8.69
N GLY A 63 -3.67 -19.90 -7.52
CA GLY A 63 -3.17 -18.86 -6.61
C GLY A 63 -3.43 -17.43 -7.08
N ARG A 64 -3.95 -17.20 -8.29
CA ARG A 64 -4.20 -15.83 -8.79
C ARG A 64 -5.27 -15.08 -8.01
N SER A 65 -6.14 -15.79 -7.30
CA SER A 65 -7.20 -15.18 -6.49
C SER A 65 -7.32 -15.91 -5.15
N LEU A 66 -7.74 -15.19 -4.11
CA LEU A 66 -7.89 -15.69 -2.75
C LEU A 66 -9.35 -15.54 -2.31
N GLU A 67 -10.04 -16.65 -2.09
CA GLU A 67 -11.41 -16.69 -1.57
C GLU A 67 -11.37 -16.60 -0.03
N LEU A 68 -12.17 -15.71 0.56
CA LEU A 68 -12.34 -15.58 2.00
C LEU A 68 -13.35 -16.63 2.47
N THR A 69 -12.98 -17.57 3.35
CA THR A 69 -13.80 -18.77 3.61
C THR A 69 -14.21 -18.96 5.07
N SER A 70 -13.49 -18.37 6.02
CA SER A 70 -13.81 -18.49 7.45
C SER A 70 -13.34 -17.25 8.20
N LEU A 71 -13.82 -16.10 7.74
CA LEU A 71 -13.45 -14.79 8.28
C LEU A 71 -14.35 -14.38 9.46
N GLY A 72 -15.63 -14.77 9.46
CA GLY A 72 -16.57 -14.28 10.46
C GLY A 72 -16.76 -12.76 10.34
N ASP A 73 -16.62 -12.05 11.46
CA ASP A 73 -16.66 -10.59 11.53
C ASP A 73 -15.23 -9.98 11.53
N ASP A 74 -14.20 -10.80 11.30
CA ASP A 74 -12.80 -10.37 11.36
C ASP A 74 -12.45 -9.42 10.20
N SER A 75 -11.54 -8.50 10.46
CA SER A 75 -10.85 -7.74 9.42
C SER A 75 -9.66 -8.53 8.90
N VAL A 76 -9.05 -8.09 7.80
CA VAL A 76 -7.85 -8.73 7.25
C VAL A 76 -6.69 -7.77 7.31
N THR A 77 -5.57 -8.17 7.91
CA THR A 77 -4.35 -7.36 8.00
C THR A 77 -3.21 -7.95 7.18
N PHE A 78 -2.33 -7.07 6.71
CA PHE A 78 -1.15 -7.41 5.93
C PHE A 78 0.10 -7.42 6.82
N GLY A 79 0.91 -8.45 6.67
CA GLY A 79 2.29 -8.48 7.13
C GLY A 79 3.24 -8.18 5.98
N PHE A 80 4.26 -7.38 6.26
CA PHE A 80 5.27 -6.95 5.31
C PHE A 80 6.50 -7.84 5.51
N ASP A 81 6.47 -9.05 4.94
CA ASP A 81 7.43 -10.10 5.26
C ASP A 81 8.79 -9.85 4.62
N ASP A 82 8.81 -9.70 3.30
CA ASP A 82 9.98 -9.37 2.50
C ASP A 82 9.58 -8.29 1.49
N ILE A 83 10.22 -7.12 1.55
CA ILE A 83 9.94 -6.00 0.64
C ILE A 83 11.19 -5.77 -0.20
N ASP A 84 11.07 -5.93 -1.51
CA ASP A 84 12.15 -5.66 -2.47
C ASP A 84 11.51 -4.82 -3.59
N VAL A 85 11.57 -3.50 -3.42
CA VAL A 85 11.10 -2.48 -4.37
C VAL A 85 12.19 -1.42 -4.54
N ASP A 86 12.36 -0.91 -5.76
CA ASP A 86 13.45 0.00 -6.11
C ASP A 86 13.18 1.46 -5.68
N ARG A 87 11.90 1.85 -5.62
CA ARG A 87 11.41 3.18 -5.19
C ARG A 87 10.17 2.97 -4.30
N THR A 88 8.98 3.20 -4.85
CA THR A 88 7.70 2.93 -4.21
C THR A 88 6.88 1.95 -5.05
N GLY A 89 6.33 0.90 -4.40
CA GLY A 89 5.45 -0.07 -5.05
C GLY A 89 3.99 0.09 -4.64
N LEU A 90 3.09 0.44 -5.57
CA LEU A 90 1.66 0.57 -5.27
C LEU A 90 0.98 -0.80 -5.26
N ILE A 91 0.57 -1.27 -4.09
CA ILE A 91 -0.32 -2.42 -3.94
C ILE A 91 -1.75 -1.99 -4.20
N THR A 92 -2.45 -2.71 -5.06
CA THR A 92 -3.88 -2.54 -5.32
C THR A 92 -4.63 -3.84 -5.08
N ILE A 93 -5.70 -3.77 -4.30
CA ILE A 93 -6.56 -4.89 -3.95
C ILE A 93 -7.86 -4.80 -4.73
N PHE A 94 -8.22 -5.90 -5.38
CA PHE A 94 -9.44 -6.00 -6.18
C PHE A 94 -10.36 -7.09 -5.64
N LYS A 95 -11.63 -6.76 -5.44
CA LYS A 95 -12.71 -7.74 -5.29
C LYS A 95 -13.15 -8.23 -6.68
N VAL A 96 -13.27 -9.54 -6.84
CA VAL A 96 -13.62 -10.20 -8.10
C VAL A 96 -15.03 -10.77 -8.07
N ASN A 97 -15.89 -10.27 -8.95
CA ASN A 97 -17.27 -10.70 -9.07
C ASN A 97 -17.60 -11.07 -10.52
N GLY A 98 -17.79 -12.38 -10.79
CA GLY A 98 -18.15 -12.87 -12.12
C GLY A 98 -17.13 -12.50 -13.22
N GLY A 99 -15.86 -12.35 -12.86
CA GLY A 99 -14.77 -11.94 -13.76
C GLY A 99 -14.58 -10.42 -13.90
N SER A 100 -15.44 -9.59 -13.27
CA SER A 100 -15.19 -8.16 -13.11
C SER A 100 -14.35 -7.90 -11.86
N ARG A 101 -13.46 -6.92 -11.91
CA ARG A 101 -12.58 -6.51 -10.81
C ARG A 101 -12.98 -5.10 -10.37
N THR A 102 -13.21 -4.92 -9.07
CA THR A 102 -13.45 -3.62 -8.45
C THR A 102 -12.34 -3.37 -7.44
N GLN A 103 -11.63 -2.26 -7.54
CA GLN A 103 -10.64 -1.88 -6.53
C GLN A 103 -11.35 -1.58 -5.22
N ILE A 104 -10.88 -2.17 -4.12
CA ILE A 104 -11.43 -2.00 -2.77
C ILE A 104 -10.41 -1.44 -1.78
N GLY A 105 -9.13 -1.35 -2.17
CA GLY A 105 -8.08 -0.77 -1.35
C GLY A 105 -6.80 -0.64 -2.13
N SER A 106 -5.91 0.21 -1.64
CA SER A 106 -4.55 0.38 -2.14
C SER A 106 -3.66 1.00 -1.08
N PHE A 107 -2.37 0.68 -1.11
CA PHE A 107 -1.34 1.30 -0.29
C PHE A 107 0.01 1.17 -0.99
N SER A 108 0.92 2.07 -0.67
CA SER A 108 2.28 2.12 -1.22
C SER A 108 3.26 1.40 -0.30
N LEU A 109 4.19 0.65 -0.89
CA LEU A 109 5.32 0.01 -0.23
C LEU A 109 6.54 0.91 -0.35
N LEU A 110 7.18 1.22 0.78
CA LEU A 110 8.49 1.86 0.80
C LEU A 110 9.60 0.83 0.55
N GLN A 111 10.78 1.31 0.15
CA GLN A 111 11.97 0.48 0.01
C GLN A 111 12.37 -0.19 1.34
N GLU A 112 13.03 -1.36 1.25
CA GLU A 112 13.59 -2.04 2.42
C GLU A 112 14.62 -1.15 3.13
N GLY A 113 14.45 -0.94 4.44
CA GLY A 113 15.37 -0.15 5.27
C GLY A 113 14.78 1.15 5.80
N GLU A 114 13.62 1.55 5.30
CA GLU A 114 13.04 2.89 5.49
C GLU A 114 11.90 2.94 6.53
N PRO A 115 11.74 4.07 7.23
CA PRO A 115 12.71 4.61 8.18
C PRO A 115 12.87 3.71 9.41
N SER A 116 14.02 3.79 10.10
CA SER A 116 14.26 2.95 11.29
C SER A 116 13.17 3.08 12.34
N GLY A 117 12.52 1.96 12.68
CA GLY A 117 11.44 1.90 13.68
C GLY A 117 10.04 2.12 13.10
N PHE A 118 9.92 2.48 11.83
CA PHE A 118 8.66 2.42 11.10
C PHE A 118 8.21 0.95 10.97
N SER A 119 6.91 0.71 11.08
CA SER A 119 6.32 -0.62 10.92
C SER A 119 4.95 -0.42 10.31
N PRO A 120 4.85 -0.48 8.97
CA PRO A 120 3.58 -0.27 8.29
C PRO A 120 2.57 -1.33 8.72
N ARG A 121 1.31 -0.93 8.70
CA ARG A 121 0.17 -1.82 8.84
C ARG A 121 -0.81 -1.43 7.77
N PHE A 122 -1.47 -2.40 7.17
CA PHE A 122 -2.62 -2.14 6.33
C PHE A 122 -3.67 -3.19 6.66
N SER A 123 -4.92 -2.74 6.76
CA SER A 123 -6.05 -3.63 7.01
C SER A 123 -7.20 -3.30 6.06
N LEU A 124 -7.94 -4.34 5.68
CA LEU A 124 -9.25 -4.22 5.05
C LEU A 124 -10.29 -4.50 6.13
N SER A 125 -11.16 -3.53 6.35
CA SER A 125 -12.19 -3.60 7.38
C SER A 125 -13.26 -4.63 7.02
N GLY A 126 -14.01 -5.11 8.01
CA GLY A 126 -15.20 -5.95 7.78
C GLY A 126 -16.31 -5.27 6.96
N ASP A 127 -16.27 -3.94 6.78
CA ASP A 127 -17.19 -3.23 5.90
C ASP A 127 -16.77 -3.34 4.40
N ASP A 128 -15.50 -3.63 4.13
CA ASP A 128 -14.94 -3.72 2.77
C ASP A 128 -15.00 -5.13 2.19
N ILE A 129 -15.02 -6.15 3.05
CA ILE A 129 -14.89 -7.57 2.68
C ILE A 129 -15.86 -8.45 3.48
N ASP A 130 -16.42 -9.46 2.82
CA ASP A 130 -17.33 -10.45 3.38
C ASP A 130 -16.81 -11.89 3.13
N GLU A 131 -17.24 -12.85 3.96
CA GLU A 131 -17.04 -14.27 3.65
C GLU A 131 -17.65 -14.63 2.28
N GLY A 132 -16.86 -15.32 1.46
CA GLY A 132 -17.18 -15.67 0.08
C GLY A 132 -16.66 -14.68 -0.96
N ASP A 133 -16.13 -13.52 -0.53
CA ASP A 133 -15.44 -12.61 -1.44
C ASP A 133 -14.17 -13.27 -2.00
N VAL A 134 -13.84 -12.89 -3.23
CA VAL A 134 -12.63 -13.34 -3.92
C VAL A 134 -11.77 -12.13 -4.21
N LEU A 135 -10.54 -12.13 -3.70
CA LEU A 135 -9.59 -11.03 -3.82
C LEU A 135 -8.48 -11.35 -4.83
N GLU A 136 -8.02 -10.33 -5.55
CA GLU A 136 -6.79 -10.34 -6.34
C GLU A 136 -5.91 -9.16 -5.95
N PHE A 137 -4.59 -9.36 -5.98
CA PHE A 137 -3.61 -8.37 -5.56
C PHE A 137 -2.63 -8.10 -6.69
N GLU A 138 -2.36 -6.82 -6.95
CA GLU A 138 -1.37 -6.35 -7.91
C GLU A 138 -0.41 -5.39 -7.21
N ILE A 139 0.86 -5.43 -7.60
CA ILE A 139 1.82 -4.37 -7.33
C ILE A 139 2.13 -3.66 -8.65
N VAL A 140 2.19 -2.33 -8.62
CA VAL A 140 2.66 -1.49 -9.72
C VAL A 140 3.91 -0.76 -9.26
N GLU A 141 4.99 -0.96 -10.00
CA GLU A 141 6.31 -0.37 -9.73
C GLU A 141 6.85 0.15 -11.06
N ASP A 142 7.15 1.46 -11.13
CA ASP A 142 7.61 2.13 -12.37
C ASP A 142 6.74 1.88 -13.61
N GLY A 143 5.44 1.64 -13.39
CA GLY A 143 4.46 1.32 -14.45
C GLY A 143 4.42 -0.15 -14.87
N ASP A 144 5.30 -1.00 -14.33
CA ASP A 144 5.25 -2.44 -14.49
C ASP A 144 4.31 -3.05 -13.45
N THR A 145 3.32 -3.82 -13.93
CA THR A 145 2.33 -4.48 -13.07
C THR A 145 2.68 -5.94 -12.86
N ARG A 146 2.81 -6.37 -11.60
CA ARG A 146 2.96 -7.78 -11.20
C ARG A 146 1.75 -8.21 -10.38
N ARG A 147 1.27 -9.44 -10.61
CA ARG A 147 0.15 -10.02 -9.87
C ARG A 147 0.67 -10.99 -8.82
N ALA A 148 0.12 -10.94 -7.62
CA ALA A 148 0.45 -11.91 -6.59
C ALA A 148 0.03 -13.33 -6.98
N ILE A 149 0.82 -14.30 -6.53
CA ILE A 149 0.41 -15.68 -6.35
C ILE A 149 0.12 -15.88 -4.86
N ALA A 150 -1.15 -16.04 -4.54
CA ALA A 150 -1.62 -16.29 -3.19
C ALA A 150 -1.52 -17.78 -2.83
N THR A 151 -0.95 -18.06 -1.67
CA THR A 151 -0.90 -19.41 -1.07
C THR A 151 -1.58 -19.38 0.29
N ALA A 152 -2.68 -20.11 0.43
CA ALA A 152 -3.38 -20.22 1.71
C ALA A 152 -2.57 -21.06 2.72
N THR A 153 -2.65 -20.68 4.00
CA THR A 153 -2.00 -21.32 5.15
C THR A 153 -3.04 -21.63 6.23
N GLU A 154 -2.63 -22.27 7.32
CA GLU A 154 -3.54 -22.59 8.44
C GLU A 154 -4.11 -21.33 9.12
N THR A 155 -3.35 -20.23 9.14
CA THR A 155 -3.72 -19.01 9.89
C THR A 155 -3.92 -17.79 9.00
N GLY A 156 -3.81 -17.94 7.68
CA GLY A 156 -3.76 -16.79 6.77
C GLY A 156 -3.39 -17.18 5.35
N ALA A 157 -2.69 -16.31 4.63
CA ALA A 157 -2.12 -16.57 3.31
C ALA A 157 -0.79 -15.83 3.12
N THR A 158 0.02 -16.28 2.17
CA THR A 158 1.14 -15.52 1.63
C THR A 158 0.79 -15.00 0.25
N LEU A 159 1.30 -13.83 -0.11
CA LEU A 159 1.12 -13.14 -1.38
C LEU A 159 2.51 -12.89 -1.99
N ASP A 160 2.89 -13.70 -2.97
CA ASP A 160 4.17 -13.56 -3.66
C ASP A 160 3.98 -12.75 -4.95
N PHE A 161 4.51 -11.53 -5.00
CA PHE A 161 4.43 -10.65 -6.17
C PHE A 161 5.60 -10.88 -7.16
N GLY A 162 6.48 -11.84 -6.87
CA GLY A 162 7.76 -12.03 -7.53
C GLY A 162 8.77 -10.96 -7.14
N GLY A 163 9.97 -11.02 -7.73
CA GLY A 163 10.98 -9.97 -7.56
C GLY A 163 11.43 -9.74 -6.13
N GLY A 164 11.31 -10.74 -5.24
CA GLY A 164 11.69 -10.61 -3.83
C GLY A 164 10.60 -10.04 -2.92
N THR A 165 9.51 -9.50 -3.48
CA THR A 165 8.40 -8.91 -2.69
C THR A 165 7.37 -9.96 -2.27
N VAL A 166 7.27 -10.23 -0.97
CA VAL A 166 6.31 -11.16 -0.36
C VAL A 166 5.61 -10.51 0.83
N LEU A 167 4.27 -10.59 0.84
CA LEU A 167 3.44 -10.15 1.96
C LEU A 167 2.70 -11.34 2.58
N SER A 168 2.35 -11.24 3.85
CA SER A 168 1.42 -12.15 4.51
C SER A 168 0.07 -11.48 4.70
N LEU A 169 -0.96 -12.30 4.82
CA LEU A 169 -2.34 -11.88 5.02
C LEU A 169 -2.93 -12.72 6.14
N SER A 170 -3.52 -12.10 7.16
CA SER A 170 -4.11 -12.82 8.29
C SER A 170 -5.41 -12.16 8.77
N PRO A 171 -6.42 -12.93 9.20
CA PRO A 171 -7.59 -12.39 9.86
C PRO A 171 -7.24 -11.83 11.24
N VAL A 172 -7.91 -10.76 11.65
CA VAL A 172 -7.77 -10.13 12.97
C VAL A 172 -9.13 -9.69 13.52
N GLU A 173 -9.37 -9.95 14.81
CA GLU A 173 -10.62 -9.56 15.48
C GLU A 173 -10.75 -8.04 15.66
N ASP A 174 -9.63 -7.32 15.79
CA ASP A 174 -9.60 -5.87 15.99
C ASP A 174 -9.27 -5.17 14.67
N ASP A 175 -10.22 -4.35 14.21
CA ASP A 175 -10.00 -3.43 13.10
C ASP A 175 -9.26 -2.18 13.55
N VAL A 176 -8.34 -1.69 12.73
CA VAL A 176 -7.73 -0.37 12.91
C VAL A 176 -8.54 0.58 12.05
N VAL A 177 -9.27 1.50 12.70
CA VAL A 177 -9.94 2.59 11.98
C VAL A 177 -8.87 3.36 11.21
N ASP A 178 -8.94 3.29 9.89
CA ASP A 178 -8.08 4.06 9.00
C ASP A 178 -8.73 5.41 8.73
N TYR A 179 -8.03 6.48 9.11
CA TYR A 179 -8.49 7.85 8.84
C TYR A 179 -7.92 8.39 7.53
N VAL A 180 -7.08 7.63 6.80
CA VAL A 180 -6.59 8.06 5.49
C VAL A 180 -7.69 7.89 4.43
N SER A 181 -7.90 8.92 3.63
CA SER A 181 -8.80 8.89 2.46
C SER A 181 -8.00 9.04 1.17
N GLY A 182 -8.41 8.31 0.13
CA GLY A 182 -7.71 8.29 -1.15
C GLY A 182 -6.32 7.67 -1.02
N ASP A 183 -5.35 8.23 -1.74
CA ASP A 183 -3.93 7.85 -1.63
C ASP A 183 -3.16 8.78 -0.68
N GLY A 184 -3.83 9.27 0.38
CA GLY A 184 -3.26 10.29 1.26
C GLY A 184 -3.77 11.72 0.99
N ASP A 185 -4.82 11.87 0.17
CA ASP A 185 -5.43 13.14 -0.17
C ASP A 185 -5.91 13.90 1.08
N ALA A 186 -6.58 13.18 1.99
CA ALA A 186 -7.16 13.74 3.21
C ALA A 186 -7.11 12.76 4.38
N LEU A 187 -7.14 13.33 5.58
CA LEU A 187 -7.37 12.67 6.85
C LEU A 187 -8.80 12.96 7.31
N ASP A 188 -9.61 11.92 7.52
CA ASP A 188 -10.99 12.03 7.98
C ASP A 188 -11.13 11.72 9.47
N PHE A 189 -10.97 12.73 10.30
CA PHE A 189 -11.21 12.62 11.74
C PHE A 189 -12.66 13.00 12.11
N SER A 190 -13.59 13.01 11.15
CA SER A 190 -14.98 13.40 11.40
C SER A 190 -15.68 12.44 12.35
N GLY A 191 -16.41 12.99 13.32
CA GLY A 191 -17.19 12.18 14.26
C GLY A 191 -16.38 11.55 15.38
N THR A 192 -15.07 11.84 15.45
CA THR A 192 -14.22 11.52 16.61
C THR A 192 -14.61 12.32 17.85
N GLY A 193 -15.30 13.46 17.67
CA GLY A 193 -15.73 14.34 18.76
C GLY A 193 -14.60 15.17 19.36
N GLY A 194 -13.56 15.47 18.56
CA GLY A 194 -12.38 16.22 18.99
C GLY A 194 -11.36 15.30 19.65
N ALA A 195 -10.94 14.24 18.95
CA ALA A 195 -9.96 13.32 19.50
C ALA A 195 -8.57 13.96 19.57
N ASP A 196 -7.81 13.56 20.59
CA ASP A 196 -6.36 13.73 20.60
C ASP A 196 -5.75 12.70 19.65
N ILE A 197 -5.02 13.16 18.65
CA ILE A 197 -4.32 12.30 17.69
C ILE A 197 -2.83 12.35 17.97
N ARG A 198 -2.24 11.18 18.21
CA ARG A 198 -0.80 11.04 18.36
C ARG A 198 -0.18 10.76 17.01
N PHE A 199 0.76 11.59 16.59
CA PHE A 199 1.58 11.40 15.41
C PHE A 199 2.97 10.94 15.82
N THR A 200 3.51 9.92 15.15
CA THR A 200 4.94 9.60 15.18
C THR A 200 5.52 9.95 13.83
N VAL A 201 6.58 10.75 13.83
CA VAL A 201 7.26 11.26 12.64
C VAL A 201 8.61 10.58 12.55
N TYR A 202 8.93 10.08 11.37
CA TYR A 202 10.24 9.58 10.97
C TYR A 202 10.71 10.40 9.78
N ARG A 203 12.03 10.49 9.59
CA ARG A 203 12.60 11.34 8.54
C ARG A 203 13.93 10.77 8.08
N GLU A 204 14.05 10.61 6.77
CA GLU A 204 15.29 10.23 6.07
C GLU A 204 15.48 11.22 4.91
N ALA A 205 15.92 12.44 5.20
CA ALA A 205 15.93 13.52 4.21
C ALA A 205 17.04 14.53 4.44
N ALA A 206 17.54 15.12 3.35
CA ALA A 206 18.64 16.09 3.40
C ALA A 206 18.22 17.51 3.84
N PHE A 207 16.95 17.90 3.67
CA PHE A 207 16.48 19.28 3.92
C PHE A 207 15.45 19.38 5.02
N ASP A 208 15.56 20.35 5.93
CA ASP A 208 14.63 20.48 7.06
C ASP A 208 13.18 20.55 6.57
N SER A 209 12.41 19.50 6.87
CA SER A 209 11.03 19.34 6.44
C SER A 209 10.09 19.32 7.63
N THR A 210 8.92 19.92 7.46
CA THR A 210 7.88 19.99 8.50
C THR A 210 6.53 19.73 7.88
N VAL A 211 5.81 18.75 8.40
CA VAL A 211 4.43 18.45 7.99
C VAL A 211 3.44 19.24 8.85
N GLY A 212 2.47 19.85 8.19
CA GLY A 212 1.33 20.54 8.80
C GLY A 212 0.00 19.97 8.29
N LEU A 213 -1.08 20.33 8.98
CA LEU A 213 -2.45 19.98 8.62
C LEU A 213 -3.25 21.26 8.32
N TYR A 214 -4.24 21.17 7.43
CA TYR A 214 -5.20 22.24 7.17
C TYR A 214 -6.60 21.70 6.94
N GLN A 215 -7.61 22.43 7.37
CA GLN A 215 -9.00 21.96 7.30
C GLN A 215 -9.62 22.15 5.91
N VAL A 216 -10.27 21.10 5.40
CA VAL A 216 -11.05 21.11 4.15
C VAL A 216 -12.55 20.89 4.43
N ASP A 217 -13.41 21.35 3.52
CA ASP A 217 -14.86 21.27 3.71
C ASP A 217 -15.44 19.91 3.30
N ASN A 218 -14.75 19.18 2.41
CA ASN A 218 -15.14 17.87 1.91
C ASN A 218 -13.92 17.08 1.38
N LEU A 219 -14.13 15.80 1.06
CA LEU A 219 -13.05 14.91 0.58
C LEU A 219 -12.44 15.31 -0.76
N ASN A 220 -13.12 16.14 -1.57
CA ASN A 220 -12.52 16.69 -2.79
C ASN A 220 -11.56 17.86 -2.51
N GLY A 221 -11.37 18.23 -1.25
CA GLY A 221 -10.44 19.28 -0.83
C GLY A 221 -10.99 20.69 -0.91
N ASP A 222 -12.28 20.89 -1.17
CA ASP A 222 -12.83 22.25 -1.33
C ASP A 222 -12.64 23.10 -0.06
N ILE A 223 -12.40 24.40 -0.25
CA ILE A 223 -12.23 25.39 0.83
C ILE A 223 -13.15 26.60 0.61
N THR A 224 -14.06 26.86 1.54
CA THR A 224 -14.96 28.01 1.50
C THR A 224 -14.41 29.21 2.27
N VAL A 225 -14.11 30.29 1.54
CA VAL A 225 -13.68 31.58 2.10
C VAL A 225 -14.81 32.60 1.91
N GLY A 226 -15.49 32.96 3.01
CA GLY A 226 -16.66 33.84 2.96
C GLY A 226 -17.83 33.19 2.22
N ASN A 227 -18.13 33.68 1.01
CA ASN A 227 -19.22 33.16 0.16
C ASN A 227 -18.71 32.46 -1.12
N GLN A 228 -17.39 32.24 -1.23
CA GLN A 228 -16.77 31.58 -2.37
C GLN A 228 -16.18 30.25 -1.92
N THR A 229 -16.49 29.18 -2.64
CA THR A 229 -15.83 27.89 -2.52
C THR A 229 -14.73 27.81 -3.57
N LEU A 230 -13.51 27.53 -3.13
CA LEU A 230 -12.35 27.25 -3.94
C LEU A 230 -12.20 25.75 -4.05
N SER A 231 -12.20 25.22 -5.27
CA SER A 231 -11.81 23.84 -5.50
C SER A 231 -10.30 23.73 -5.63
N VAL A 232 -9.78 22.53 -5.43
CA VAL A 232 -8.35 22.25 -5.57
C VAL A 232 -7.85 22.71 -6.94
N GLY A 233 -6.74 23.44 -6.95
CA GLY A 233 -6.14 24.03 -8.16
C GLY A 233 -6.68 25.41 -8.55
N ASP A 234 -7.73 25.91 -7.89
CA ASP A 234 -8.18 27.29 -8.10
C ASP A 234 -7.14 28.31 -7.63
N ALA A 235 -7.08 29.46 -8.31
CA ALA A 235 -6.24 30.57 -7.89
C ALA A 235 -6.63 31.04 -6.47
N GLY A 236 -5.66 31.05 -5.56
CA GLY A 236 -5.86 31.39 -4.15
C GLY A 236 -6.16 30.19 -3.23
N TYR A 237 -6.22 28.97 -3.76
CA TYR A 237 -6.41 27.76 -2.96
C TYR A 237 -5.31 27.59 -1.91
N GLU A 238 -4.02 27.73 -2.29
CA GLU A 238 -2.89 27.60 -1.36
C GLU A 238 -2.98 28.61 -0.20
N GLU A 239 -3.31 29.87 -0.48
CA GLU A 239 -3.48 30.90 0.55
C GLU A 239 -4.63 30.53 1.50
N ALA A 240 -5.75 30.06 0.95
CA ALA A 240 -6.91 29.64 1.74
C ALA A 240 -6.64 28.39 2.58
N ALA A 241 -5.83 27.45 2.07
CA ALA A 241 -5.38 26.28 2.82
C ALA A 241 -4.48 26.69 4.00
N LEU A 242 -3.55 27.60 3.78
CA LEU A 242 -2.66 28.11 4.82
C LEU A 242 -3.38 28.94 5.87
N ASP A 243 -4.39 29.71 5.49
CA ASP A 243 -5.27 30.42 6.42
C ASP A 243 -6.10 29.47 7.31
N ARG A 244 -6.28 28.22 6.88
CA ARG A 244 -6.94 27.13 7.62
C ARG A 244 -5.97 26.11 8.21
N ALA A 245 -4.67 26.41 8.21
CA ALA A 245 -3.68 25.53 8.83
C ALA A 245 -3.91 25.45 10.34
N VAL A 246 -3.76 24.25 10.90
CA VAL A 246 -3.86 24.00 12.34
C VAL A 246 -2.58 24.53 12.99
N SER A 247 -2.69 25.62 13.76
CA SER A 247 -1.55 26.45 14.18
C SER A 247 -0.45 25.73 14.98
N ASP A 248 -0.82 24.69 15.74
CA ASP A 248 0.09 23.96 16.62
C ASP A 248 0.62 22.66 16.00
N VAL A 249 0.31 22.39 14.73
CA VAL A 249 0.79 21.18 14.04
C VAL A 249 2.04 21.50 13.24
N ASN A 250 3.18 21.09 13.78
CA ASN A 250 4.50 21.21 13.17
C ASN A 250 5.26 19.90 13.38
N LEU A 251 4.87 18.88 12.61
CA LEU A 251 5.39 17.52 12.69
C LEU A 251 6.76 17.47 12.01
N LYS A 252 7.82 17.21 12.79
CA LYS A 252 9.21 17.20 12.31
C LYS A 252 10.10 16.42 13.26
N THR A 253 11.26 16.01 12.78
CA THR A 253 12.31 15.38 13.57
C THR A 253 13.66 15.67 12.89
N ASP A 254 14.76 15.34 13.55
CA ASP A 254 16.09 15.38 12.93
C ASP A 254 16.23 14.21 11.93
N ASP A 255 17.17 14.34 10.99
CA ASP A 255 17.47 13.31 9.96
C ASP A 255 17.94 11.99 10.60
N GLY A 256 17.34 10.87 10.19
CA GLY A 256 17.56 9.53 10.74
C GLY A 256 16.95 9.30 12.13
N ASP A 257 16.14 10.23 12.63
CA ASP A 257 15.51 10.18 13.95
C ASP A 257 13.98 10.04 13.86
N SER A 258 13.34 9.86 15.02
CA SER A 258 11.89 9.90 15.16
C SER A 258 11.44 10.71 16.37
N ASP A 259 10.29 11.38 16.24
CA ASP A 259 9.67 12.16 17.31
C ASP A 259 8.15 11.90 17.38
N VAL A 260 7.57 12.13 18.55
CA VAL A 260 6.14 11.93 18.81
C VAL A 260 5.47 13.25 19.19
N PHE A 261 4.36 13.53 18.51
CA PHE A 261 3.52 14.72 18.71
C PHE A 261 2.11 14.29 19.10
N THR A 262 1.41 15.12 19.86
CA THR A 262 -0.03 14.95 20.12
C THR A 262 -0.73 16.22 19.73
N VAL A 263 -1.69 16.11 18.82
CA VAL A 263 -2.53 17.20 18.35
C VAL A 263 -3.92 16.99 18.93
N SER A 264 -4.37 17.96 19.73
CA SER A 264 -5.65 17.88 20.42
C SER A 264 -6.82 18.39 19.60
N ASP A 265 -8.01 17.93 19.97
CA ASP A 265 -9.29 18.44 19.48
C ASP A 265 -9.47 18.36 17.95
N LEU A 266 -8.90 17.35 17.28
CA LEU A 266 -9.13 17.13 15.85
C LEU A 266 -10.49 16.49 15.61
N ASP A 267 -11.33 17.18 14.84
CA ASP A 267 -12.62 16.71 14.33
C ASP A 267 -12.86 17.31 12.93
N GLY A 268 -13.24 16.48 11.96
CA GLY A 268 -13.46 16.88 10.57
C GLY A 268 -12.39 16.40 9.59
N LEU A 269 -12.36 17.04 8.41
CA LEU A 269 -11.50 16.65 7.29
C LEU A 269 -10.27 17.56 7.19
N TYR A 270 -9.11 16.96 6.96
CA TYR A 270 -7.84 17.67 6.90
C TYR A 270 -7.02 17.25 5.68
N GLY A 271 -6.52 18.20 4.90
CA GLY A 271 -5.39 17.95 4.01
C GLY A 271 -4.06 18.08 4.77
N THR A 272 -2.98 17.60 4.17
CA THR A 272 -1.63 17.77 4.72
C THR A 272 -0.78 18.64 3.79
N PHE A 273 0.26 19.28 4.33
CA PHE A 273 1.31 19.88 3.52
C PHE A 273 2.67 19.65 4.16
N ILE A 274 3.69 19.46 3.34
CA ILE A 274 5.09 19.48 3.75
C ILE A 274 5.69 20.83 3.39
N THR A 275 6.37 21.46 4.34
CA THR A 275 7.18 22.66 4.13
C THR A 275 8.64 22.28 4.24
N VAL A 276 9.41 22.59 3.20
CA VAL A 276 10.82 22.21 3.06
C VAL A 276 11.67 23.46 3.04
N VAL A 277 12.72 23.50 3.85
CA VAL A 277 13.68 24.60 3.91
C VAL A 277 15.02 24.13 3.41
N ASN A 278 15.47 24.65 2.27
CA ASN A 278 16.76 24.28 1.70
C ASN A 278 17.93 24.99 2.42
N ASN A 279 19.16 24.66 2.02
CA ASN A 279 20.39 25.24 2.57
C ASN A 279 20.52 26.76 2.37
N GLU A 280 19.79 27.35 1.40
CA GLU A 280 19.70 28.79 1.18
C GLU A 280 18.59 29.48 1.99
N ALA A 281 17.88 28.75 2.86
CA ALA A 281 16.69 29.20 3.58
C ALA A 281 15.52 29.62 2.67
N GLU A 282 15.47 29.08 1.46
CA GLU A 282 14.30 29.17 0.60
C GLU A 282 13.29 28.10 1.01
N THR A 283 12.01 28.45 0.94
CA THR A 283 10.91 27.58 1.38
C THR A 283 10.14 27.06 0.17
N SER A 284 10.01 25.74 0.09
CA SER A 284 9.08 25.04 -0.81
C SER A 284 7.93 24.46 0.00
N ARG A 285 6.77 24.29 -0.64
CA ARG A 285 5.61 23.65 -0.02
C ARG A 285 4.88 22.77 -1.02
N TYR A 286 4.50 21.58 -0.57
CA TYR A 286 3.74 20.61 -1.34
C TYR A 286 2.54 20.14 -0.51
N PHE A 287 1.37 20.06 -1.13
CA PHE A 287 0.08 19.72 -0.50
C PHE A 287 -0.32 18.29 -0.88
N SER A 288 -1.12 17.63 -0.03
CA SER A 288 -1.62 16.27 -0.28
C SER A 288 -2.46 16.18 -1.54
N TYR A 289 -3.21 17.23 -1.88
CA TYR A 289 -3.95 17.26 -3.14
C TYR A 289 -3.00 17.61 -4.30
N GLU A 290 -2.64 16.61 -5.10
CA GLU A 290 -1.63 16.70 -6.18
C GLU A 290 -1.82 17.89 -7.13
N SER A 291 -3.08 18.24 -7.47
CA SER A 291 -3.36 19.28 -8.47
C SER A 291 -3.03 20.71 -8.01
N VAL A 292 -2.76 20.90 -6.71
CA VAL A 292 -2.18 22.15 -6.18
C VAL A 292 -0.69 22.25 -6.52
N ASN A 293 0.01 21.12 -6.57
CA ASN A 293 1.45 21.08 -6.72
C ASN A 293 1.88 21.35 -8.16
N ALA A 294 3.07 21.95 -8.33
CA ALA A 294 3.61 22.23 -9.64
C ALA A 294 3.75 20.95 -10.48
N GLY A 295 3.13 20.93 -11.67
CA GLY A 295 3.14 19.77 -12.55
C GLY A 295 2.20 18.64 -12.13
N SER A 296 1.34 18.87 -11.13
CA SER A 296 0.46 17.85 -10.55
C SER A 296 1.24 16.66 -9.98
N ALA A 297 2.39 16.94 -9.38
CA ALA A 297 3.18 15.94 -8.69
C ALA A 297 2.47 15.57 -7.37
N ASP A 298 2.27 14.28 -7.15
CA ASP A 298 1.70 13.76 -5.92
C ASP A 298 2.81 13.51 -4.90
N HIS A 299 2.91 14.40 -3.92
CA HIS A 299 3.97 14.42 -2.91
C HIS A 299 3.61 13.66 -1.64
N VAL A 300 2.43 13.03 -1.57
CA VAL A 300 1.95 12.32 -0.38
C VAL A 300 1.40 10.98 -0.80
N LYS A 301 1.76 9.91 -0.09
CA LYS A 301 1.24 8.57 -0.36
C LYS A 301 0.67 7.93 0.89
N SER A 302 -0.44 7.21 0.73
CA SER A 302 -0.88 6.25 1.74
C SER A 302 0.07 5.07 1.70
N ILE A 303 0.80 4.86 2.79
CA ILE A 303 1.79 3.77 2.94
C ILE A 303 1.33 2.73 3.96
N GLY A 304 0.06 2.81 4.37
CA GLY A 304 -0.56 1.96 5.36
C GLY A 304 -1.75 2.64 6.05
N SER A 305 -2.50 1.87 6.82
CA SER A 305 -3.55 2.38 7.69
C SER A 305 -2.97 3.37 8.69
N ASN A 306 -3.51 4.58 8.69
CA ASN A 306 -3.02 5.71 9.46
C ASN A 306 -1.52 6.03 9.26
N ALA A 307 -1.00 5.85 8.03
CA ALA A 307 0.37 6.15 7.70
C ALA A 307 0.49 6.88 6.35
N LEU A 308 1.23 7.99 6.32
CA LEU A 308 1.53 8.75 5.11
C LEU A 308 3.04 8.89 4.93
N GLY A 309 3.50 8.68 3.69
CA GLY A 309 4.85 9.03 3.22
C GLY A 309 4.83 10.34 2.44
N PHE A 310 5.93 11.09 2.45
CA PHE A 310 6.04 12.41 1.85
C PHE A 310 7.33 12.53 1.02
N GLU A 311 7.26 13.29 -0.07
CA GLU A 311 8.40 13.72 -0.89
C GLU A 311 8.72 15.20 -0.67
N ASP A 312 9.99 15.53 -0.44
CA ASP A 312 10.46 16.87 -0.10
C ASP A 312 11.12 17.64 -1.26
N LEU A 313 11.32 16.96 -2.40
CA LEU A 313 11.96 17.53 -3.59
C LEU A 313 11.00 17.83 -4.74
N PRO A 314 11.22 18.93 -5.50
CA PRO A 314 10.38 19.27 -6.64
C PRO A 314 10.40 18.17 -7.70
N GLY A 315 9.21 17.72 -8.11
CA GLY A 315 9.08 16.67 -9.11
C GLY A 315 9.34 15.26 -8.57
N LEU A 316 9.16 15.06 -7.25
CA LEU A 316 9.24 13.77 -6.55
C LEU A 316 10.62 13.13 -6.54
N GLY A 317 11.71 13.91 -6.46
CA GLY A 317 13.07 13.40 -6.26
C GLY A 317 13.34 11.94 -6.69
N ASP A 318 13.51 11.09 -5.69
CA ASP A 318 13.62 9.63 -5.72
C ASP A 318 12.30 8.88 -5.50
N ALA A 319 11.17 9.57 -5.25
CA ALA A 319 9.82 9.01 -5.25
C ALA A 319 9.70 7.71 -4.42
N ASP A 320 10.48 7.62 -3.35
CA ASP A 320 10.48 6.61 -2.31
C ASP A 320 9.65 7.04 -1.09
N PHE A 321 9.22 8.30 -1.01
CA PHE A 321 8.27 8.85 -0.04
C PHE A 321 8.66 8.60 1.43
N ASP A 322 9.95 8.42 1.70
CA ASP A 322 10.53 8.21 3.03
C ASP A 322 11.17 9.49 3.61
N ASP A 323 11.25 10.57 2.82
CA ASP A 323 11.80 11.87 3.26
C ASP A 323 11.16 12.32 4.58
N ILE A 324 9.84 12.19 4.67
CA ILE A 324 9.11 12.14 5.94
C ILE A 324 8.08 11.01 5.87
N VAL A 325 8.02 10.22 6.94
CA VAL A 325 6.90 9.31 7.22
C VAL A 325 6.19 9.77 8.47
N ILE A 326 4.87 9.87 8.43
CA ILE A 326 4.05 10.02 9.63
C ILE A 326 3.17 8.78 9.81
N THR A 327 3.08 8.32 11.04
CA THR A 327 2.05 7.37 11.49
C THR A 327 1.21 8.04 12.55
N PHE A 328 -0.05 7.64 12.70
CA PHE A 328 -0.90 8.22 13.72
C PHE A 328 -1.94 7.28 14.29
N ASP A 329 -2.39 7.61 15.50
CA ASP A 329 -3.42 6.86 16.22
C ASP A 329 -4.20 7.77 17.16
N THR A 330 -5.43 7.37 17.49
CA THR A 330 -6.21 8.09 18.51
C THR A 330 -5.66 7.80 19.89
N VAL A 331 -5.46 8.86 20.68
CA VAL A 331 -5.11 8.72 22.08
C VAL A 331 -6.38 8.34 22.84
N ALA A 332 -6.39 7.12 23.41
CA ALA A 332 -7.48 6.71 24.26
C ALA A 332 -7.59 7.65 25.47
N ASN A 333 -8.69 8.39 25.56
CA ASN A 333 -9.01 9.19 26.73
C ASN A 333 -9.17 8.26 27.93
N THR A 334 -8.13 8.19 28.77
CA THR A 334 -8.22 7.45 30.03
C THR A 334 -9.18 8.22 30.92
N ILE A 335 -10.41 7.74 31.07
CA ILE A 335 -11.36 8.29 32.04
C ILE A 335 -10.76 8.04 33.42
N VAL A 336 -10.24 9.09 34.05
CA VAL A 336 -9.77 9.10 35.44
C VAL A 336 -10.95 9.33 36.38
#